data_AF-A0A0K8Q219-F1
#
_entry.id   AF-A0A0K8Q219-F1
#
_cell.length_a   1.000
_cell.length_b   1.000
_cell.length_c   1.000
_cell.angle_alpha   90.00
_cell.angle_beta   90.00
_cell.angle_gamma   90.00
#
_symmetry.space_group_name_H-M   'P 1'
#
loop_
_entity.id
_entity.type
_entity.pdbx_description
1 polymer ?
#
loop_
_entity_poly.entity_id
_entity_poly.type
_entity_poly.pdbx_seq_one_letter_code
_entity_poly.pdbx_strand_id
1 'polypeptide(L)' 'MTEWTDFRHPNCCPCHTTRKIAYTVAEAAIRVGVSARLLRTQIDKNYLLARYVNSKPIIAHDDLVSWLNSLPTEAR' A
#
# COMPACT_ATOMS: atom_id res chain seq x y z
N MET A 1 18.30 36.59 21.90
CA MET A 1 19.18 35.94 22.90
C MET A 1 18.31 35.74 24.13
N THR A 2 17.80 34.56 24.46
CA THR A 2 18.30 33.17 24.38
C THR A 2 17.16 32.26 23.89
N GLU A 3 17.36 31.50 22.82
CA GLU A 3 17.79 30.10 22.90
C GLU A 3 16.70 29.20 23.49
N TRP A 4 15.87 28.63 22.61
CA TRP A 4 15.09 27.41 22.87
C TRP A 4 15.15 26.55 21.61
N THR A 5 16.31 25.96 21.39
CA THR A 5 16.53 24.83 20.49
C THR A 5 16.08 23.55 21.21
N ASP A 6 15.36 22.69 20.49
CA ASP A 6 15.01 21.30 20.85
C ASP A 6 13.82 21.10 21.79
N PHE A 7 12.66 20.80 21.19
CA PHE A 7 11.75 19.80 21.73
C PHE A 7 11.44 18.78 20.64
N ARG A 8 12.30 17.75 20.54
CA ARG A 8 11.95 16.46 19.94
C ARG A 8 10.72 15.88 20.63
N HIS A 9 9.53 16.22 20.16
CA HIS A 9 8.31 15.45 20.42
C HIS A 9 8.04 14.54 19.21
N PRO A 10 7.89 13.22 19.39
CA PRO A 10 7.69 12.28 18.28
C PRO A 10 6.35 12.44 17.54
N ASN A 11 5.49 13.40 17.92
CA ASN A 11 4.11 13.49 17.40
C ASN A 11 3.60 14.92 17.11
N CYS A 12 4.47 15.92 16.91
CA CYS A 12 4.01 17.26 16.51
C CYS A 12 4.45 17.60 15.08
N CYS A 13 3.66 17.16 14.10
CA CYS A 13 3.60 17.74 12.75
C CYS A 13 2.25 17.37 12.10
N PRO A 14 1.51 18.29 11.46
CA PRO A 14 0.37 17.95 10.61
C PRO A 14 0.76 17.25 9.28
N CYS A 15 1.97 16.69 9.16
CA CYS A 15 2.43 15.97 7.97
C CYS A 15 2.47 14.43 8.12
N HIS A 16 2.05 13.87 9.25
CA HIS A 16 1.94 12.41 9.39
C HIS A 16 0.65 11.92 8.72
N THR A 17 0.65 11.80 7.39
CA THR A 17 -0.33 10.96 6.70
C THR A 17 -0.07 9.52 7.16
N THR A 18 -0.87 9.03 8.10
CA THR A 18 -0.92 7.60 8.45
C THR A 18 -1.36 6.84 7.19
N ARG A 19 -0.39 6.32 6.44
CA ARG A 19 -0.68 5.43 5.32
C ARG A 19 -1.23 4.12 5.89
N LYS A 20 -2.35 3.65 5.33
CA LYS A 20 -2.87 2.32 5.64
C LYS A 20 -1.79 1.28 5.33
N ILE A 21 -1.48 0.44 6.30
CA ILE A 21 -0.43 -0.60 6.20
C ILE A 21 -0.83 -1.68 5.19
N ALA A 22 -2.13 -1.97 5.09
CA ALA A 22 -2.67 -2.99 4.21
C ALA A 22 -4.08 -2.65 3.74
N TYR A 23 -4.48 -3.30 2.64
CA TYR A 23 -5.76 -3.12 1.97
C TYR A 23 -6.42 -4.47 1.76
N THR A 24 -7.74 -4.48 1.81
CA THR A 24 -8.51 -5.58 1.24
C THR A 24 -8.43 -5.56 -0.29
N VAL A 25 -8.75 -6.68 -0.94
CA VAL A 25 -8.80 -6.76 -2.42
C VAL A 25 -9.71 -5.68 -3.02
N ALA A 26 -10.85 -5.41 -2.39
CA ALA A 26 -11.80 -4.39 -2.86
C ALA A 26 -11.21 -2.98 -2.74
N GLU A 27 -10.55 -2.65 -1.62
CA GLU A 27 -9.91 -1.35 -1.44
C GLU A 27 -8.71 -1.17 -2.37
N ALA A 28 -7.89 -2.21 -2.54
CA ALA A 28 -6.73 -2.17 -3.44
C ALA A 28 -7.18 -1.96 -4.89
N ALA A 29 -8.26 -2.63 -5.32
CA ALA A 29 -8.88 -2.45 -6.63
C ALA A 29 -9.31 -1.00 -6.85
N ILE A 30 -10.00 -0.39 -5.88
CA ILE A 30 -10.42 1.02 -5.95
C ILE A 30 -9.19 1.95 -6.00
N ARG A 31 -8.15 1.67 -5.22
CA ARG A 31 -6.98 2.54 -5.12
C ARG A 31 -6.12 2.54 -6.39
N VAL A 32 -6.01 1.39 -7.03
CA VAL A 32 -5.24 1.23 -8.28
C VAL A 32 -6.10 1.57 -9.51
N GLY A 33 -7.42 1.55 -9.39
CA GLY A 33 -8.34 1.79 -10.51
C GLY A 33 -8.52 0.56 -11.40
N VAL A 34 -8.39 -0.65 -10.84
CA VAL A 34 -8.54 -1.92 -11.57
C VAL A 34 -9.67 -2.76 -10.99
N SER A 35 -10.14 -3.74 -11.76
CA SER A 35 -11.18 -4.66 -11.31
C SER A 35 -10.71 -5.59 -10.19
N ALA A 36 -11.50 -5.77 -9.13
CA ALA A 36 -11.20 -6.70 -8.04
C ALA A 36 -11.01 -8.16 -8.53
N ARG A 37 -11.68 -8.54 -9.62
CA ARG A 37 -11.49 -9.84 -10.28
C ARG A 37 -10.08 -9.99 -10.86
N LEU A 38 -9.54 -8.93 -11.46
CA LEU A 38 -8.18 -8.93 -11.99
C LEU A 38 -7.17 -9.08 -10.85
N LEU A 39 -7.33 -8.33 -9.75
CA LEU A 39 -6.49 -8.48 -8.58
C LEU A 39 -6.51 -9.92 -8.02
N ARG A 40 -7.69 -10.55 -7.94
CA ARG A 40 -7.83 -11.96 -7.54
C ARG A 40 -7.05 -12.90 -8.48
N THR A 41 -7.14 -12.69 -9.79
CA THR A 41 -6.38 -13.47 -10.77
C THR A 41 -4.87 -13.27 -10.61
N GLN A 42 -4.41 -12.05 -10.28
CA GLN A 42 -2.98 -11.81 -10.05
C GLN A 42 -2.47 -12.47 -8.76
N ILE A 43 -3.31 -12.55 -7.73
CA ILE A 43 -3.01 -13.29 -6.50
C ILE A 43 -2.93 -14.79 -6.79
N ASP A 44 -3.91 -15.33 -7.53
CA ASP A 44 -3.97 -16.74 -7.92
C ASP A 44 -2.77 -17.17 -8.77
N LYS A 45 -2.33 -16.31 -9.69
CA LYS A 45 -1.13 -16.50 -10.50
C LYS A 45 0.18 -16.24 -9.74
N ASN A 46 0.12 -15.95 -8.44
CA ASN A 46 1.26 -15.65 -7.58
C ASN A 46 2.11 -14.44 -8.03
N TYR A 47 1.54 -13.53 -8.82
CA TYR A 47 2.18 -12.27 -9.20
C TYR A 47 2.01 -11.18 -8.12
N LEU A 48 0.96 -11.30 -7.29
CA LEU A 48 0.69 -10.39 -6.18
C LEU A 48 0.66 -11.17 -4.87
N LEU A 49 1.51 -10.77 -3.91
CA LEU A 49 1.57 -11.40 -2.60
C LEU A 49 0.37 -10.96 -1.75
N ALA A 50 -0.50 -11.92 -1.44
CA ALA A 50 -1.60 -11.72 -0.50
C ALA A 50 -1.32 -12.48 0.80
N ARG A 51 -1.53 -11.80 1.93
CA ARG A 51 -1.51 -12.39 3.28
C ARG A 51 -2.93 -12.73 3.67
N TYR A 52 -3.15 -13.93 4.16
CA TYR A 52 -4.49 -14.39 4.53
C TYR A 52 -4.71 -14.23 6.03
N VAL A 53 -5.72 -13.44 6.40
CA VAL A 53 -6.25 -13.45 7.76
C VAL A 53 -7.47 -14.36 7.75
N ASN A 54 -7.28 -15.58 8.26
CA ASN A 54 -8.23 -16.67 8.15
C ASN A 54 -8.54 -16.99 6.67
N SER A 55 -9.71 -16.61 6.16
CA SER A 55 -10.11 -16.82 4.75
C SER A 55 -10.08 -15.53 3.91
N LYS A 56 -9.66 -14.39 4.48
CA LYS A 56 -9.71 -13.09 3.80
C LYS A 56 -8.31 -12.68 3.30
N PRO A 57 -8.13 -12.48 1.98
CA PRO A 57 -6.88 -11.96 1.44
C PRO A 57 -6.73 -10.47 1.78
N ILE A 58 -5.58 -10.14 2.34
CA ILE A 58 -5.12 -8.79 2.68
C ILE A 58 -3.80 -8.55 1.94
N ILE A 59 -3.68 -7.39 1.30
CA ILE A 59 -2.52 -7.02 0.49
C ILE A 59 -1.81 -5.89 1.22
N ALA A 60 -0.52 -6.02 1.50
CA ALA A 60 0.24 -4.92 2.09
C ALA A 60 0.40 -3.78 1.08
N HIS A 61 0.52 -2.55 1.57
CA HIS A 61 0.77 -1.41 0.69
C HIS A 61 2.04 -1.59 -0.15
N ASP A 62 3.11 -2.09 0.48
CA ASP A 62 4.42 -2.29 -0.16
C ASP A 62 4.36 -3.34 -1.28
N ASP A 63 3.71 -4.48 -1.01
CA ASP A 63 3.50 -5.55 -2.01
C ASP A 63 2.71 -5.03 -3.23
N LEU A 64 1.70 -4.20 -3.00
CA LEU A 64 0.90 -3.61 -4.08
C LEU A 64 1.73 -2.63 -4.94
N VAL A 65 2.59 -1.84 -4.31
CA VAL A 65 3.51 -0.92 -5.00
C VAL A 65 4.57 -1.69 -5.78
N SER A 66 5.16 -2.73 -5.18
CA SER A 66 6.14 -3.58 -5.85
C SER A 66 5.53 -4.27 -7.07
N TRP A 67 4.30 -4.77 -6.95
CA TRP A 67 3.56 -5.36 -8.07
C TRP A 67 3.33 -4.36 -9.19
N LEU A 68 2.90 -3.13 -8.87
CA LEU A 68 2.70 -2.06 -9.85
C LEU A 68 4.00 -1.73 -10.61
N ASN A 69 5.12 -1.62 -9.92
CA ASN A 69 6.42 -1.35 -10.53
C ASN A 69 6.94 -2.51 -11.38
N SER A 70 6.46 -3.74 -11.14
CA SER A 70 6.82 -4.92 -11.92
C SER A 70 6.05 -5.03 -13.23
N LEU A 71 4.99 -4.23 -13.42
CA LEU A 71 4.22 -4.26 -14.66
C LEU A 71 5.06 -3.71 -15.81
N PRO A 72 4.99 -4.33 -17.01
CA PRO A 72 5.68 -3.81 -18.18
C PRO A 72 5.18 -2.40 -18.48
N THR A 73 6.10 -1.45 -18.52
CA THR A 73 5.81 -0.07 -18.91
C THR A 73 5.94 0.03 -20.43
N GLU A 74 4.90 0.51 -21.11
CA GLU A 74 5.02 0.84 -22.52
C GLU A 74 5.93 2.07 -22.64
N ALA A 75 7.16 1.86 -23.12
CA ALA A 75 8.05 2.96 -23.49
C ALA A 75 7.50 3.58 -24.77
N ARG A 76 6.94 4.79 -24.67
CA ARG A 76 6.55 5.59 -25.83
C ARG A 76 7.72 6.40 -26.37
#